data_AF-A0A427YE59-F1
#
_entry.id   AF-A0A427YE59-F1
#
_cell.length_a   1.000
_cell.length_b   1.000
_cell.length_c   1.000
_cell.angle_alpha   90.00
_cell.angle_beta   90.00
_cell.angle_gamma   90.00
#
_symmetry.space_group_name_H-M   'P 1'
#
loop_
_entity.id
_entity.type
_entity.pdbx_description
1 polymer ?
#
loop_
_entity_poly.entity_id
_entity_poly.type
_entity_poly.pdbx_seq_one_letter_code
_entity_poly.pdbx_strand_id
1 'polypeptide(L)'
;MKRIQKGPVRGISFRLQEEERERKDQYVPEVSALAVSADTPLEIDNETKDLLKSLGMDNLPVNVTAVQAYTRPERKGRFVPGAGKA
;
A
#
# COMPACT_ATOMS: atom_id res chain seq x y z
N MET A 1 -18.01 25.99 24.19
CA MET A 1 -17.50 25.07 23.13
C MET A 1 -18.38 23.81 23.00
N LYS A 2 -19.64 23.92 22.55
CA LYS A 2 -20.54 22.75 22.43
C LYS A 2 -20.20 21.81 21.26
N ARG A 3 -19.43 22.29 20.27
CA ARG A 3 -19.01 21.51 19.08
C ARG A 3 -17.79 20.62 19.36
N ILE A 4 -16.83 21.11 20.15
CA ILE A 4 -15.63 20.35 20.54
C ILE A 4 -16.02 19.14 21.42
N GLN A 5 -17.04 19.29 22.27
CA GLN A 5 -17.59 18.19 23.07
C GLN A 5 -18.23 17.07 22.23
N LYS A 6 -18.67 17.37 21.00
CA LYS A 6 -19.28 16.39 20.09
C LYS A 6 -18.26 15.70 19.17
N GLY A 7 -17.00 16.12 19.19
CA GLY A 7 -15.93 15.51 18.39
C GLY A 7 -15.02 16.52 17.68
N PRO A 8 -14.13 16.03 16.80
CA PRO A 8 -13.18 16.87 16.09
C PRO A 8 -13.88 17.84 15.14
N VAL A 9 -13.48 19.11 15.19
CA VAL A 9 -14.09 20.18 14.40
C VAL A 9 -13.20 20.49 13.20
N ARG A 10 -13.74 20.41 11.99
CA ARG A 10 -13.00 20.70 10.75
C ARG A 10 -12.40 22.11 10.79
N GLY A 11 -11.08 22.20 10.63
CA GLY A 11 -10.35 23.46 10.50
C GLY A 11 -9.89 24.13 11.81
N ILE A 12 -10.04 23.45 12.96
CA ILE A 12 -9.51 23.92 14.25
C ILE A 12 -8.82 22.72 14.92
N SER A 13 -7.52 22.81 15.14
CA SER A 13 -6.81 21.86 15.98
C SER A 13 -6.92 22.25 17.45
N PHE A 14 -7.23 21.28 18.31
CA PHE A 14 -7.03 21.40 19.75
C PHE A 14 -5.73 20.66 20.06
N ARG A 15 -4.90 21.17 20.97
CA ARG A 15 -3.57 20.60 21.31
C ARG A 15 -3.59 19.08 21.56
N LEU A 16 -4.68 18.56 22.12
CA LEU A 16 -4.88 17.12 22.34
C LEU A 16 -5.02 16.31 21.03
N GLN A 17 -5.65 16.88 19.99
CA GLN A 17 -5.80 16.24 18.68
C GLN A 17 -4.48 16.25 17.90
N GLU A 18 -3.64 17.27 18.10
CA GLU A 18 -2.29 17.33 17.52
C GLU A 18 -1.39 16.26 18.17
N GLU A 19 -1.42 16.11 19.49
CA GLU A 19 -0.62 15.11 20.21
C GLU A 19 -1.05 13.66 19.90
N GLU A 20 -2.36 13.39 19.77
CA GLU A 20 -2.84 12.08 19.32
C GLU A 20 -2.47 11.79 17.87
N ARG A 21 -2.47 12.81 17.00
CA ARG A 21 -2.05 12.65 15.61
C ARG A 21 -0.54 12.41 15.52
N GLU A 22 0.26 13.12 16.31
CA GLU A 22 1.71 12.89 16.39
C GLU A 22 2.00 11.47 16.87
N ARG A 23 1.32 10.98 17.92
CA ARG A 23 1.51 9.59 18.39
C ARG A 23 1.12 8.55 17.34
N LYS A 24 0.11 8.82 16.51
CA LYS A 24 -0.34 7.92 15.44
C LYS A 24 0.59 7.95 14.22
N ASP A 25 1.05 9.14 13.83
CA ASP A 25 1.93 9.33 12.67
C ASP A 25 3.38 8.94 12.99
N GLN A 26 3.83 8.98 14.27
CA GLN A 26 5.14 8.46 14.72
C GLN A 26 5.12 6.97 15.14
N TYR A 27 4.01 6.25 14.96
CA TYR A 27 3.97 4.85 15.38
C TYR A 27 4.87 3.98 14.49
N VAL A 28 6.00 3.54 15.06
CA VAL A 28 6.87 2.53 14.46
C VAL A 28 6.42 1.16 14.99
N PRO A 29 5.85 0.30 14.15
CA PRO A 29 5.49 -1.05 14.57
C PRO A 29 6.75 -1.87 14.85
N GLU A 30 6.66 -2.80 15.82
CA GLU A 30 7.77 -3.69 16.18
C GLU A 30 8.12 -4.68 15.06
N VAL A 31 7.13 -5.05 14.24
CA VAL A 31 7.30 -5.95 13.10
C VAL A 31 6.92 -5.21 11.83
N SER A 32 7.86 -5.15 10.88
CA SER A 32 7.58 -4.60 9.56
C SER A 32 6.59 -5.50 8.83
N ALA A 33 5.58 -4.92 8.17
CA ALA A 33 4.63 -5.67 7.36
C ALA A 33 5.29 -6.42 6.18
N LEU A 34 6.52 -6.04 5.82
CA LEU A 34 7.36 -6.66 4.79
C LEU A 34 8.54 -7.43 5.39
N ALA A 35 8.53 -7.69 6.71
CA ALA A 35 9.57 -8.51 7.31
C ALA A 35 9.57 -9.89 6.65
N VAL A 36 10.71 -10.27 6.08
CA VAL A 36 10.96 -11.57 5.45
C VAL A 36 10.94 -12.62 6.57
N SER A 37 9.74 -12.99 6.98
CA SER A 37 9.49 -14.04 7.97
C SER A 37 9.38 -15.35 7.22
N ALA A 38 9.88 -16.44 7.81
CA ALA A 38 9.82 -17.77 7.20
C ALA A 38 8.39 -18.21 6.83
N ASP A 39 7.38 -17.62 7.46
CA ASP A 39 5.96 -17.88 7.26
C ASP A 39 5.35 -17.13 6.05
N THR A 40 6.01 -16.07 5.55
CA THR A 40 5.57 -15.26 4.39
C THR A 40 6.74 -15.02 3.43
N PRO A 41 7.07 -16.00 2.56
CA PRO A 41 8.12 -15.82 1.57
C PRO A 41 7.74 -14.73 0.57
N LEU A 42 8.72 -13.91 0.17
CA LEU A 42 8.50 -12.87 -0.83
C LEU A 42 8.25 -13.53 -2.19
N GLU A 43 7.19 -13.10 -2.86
CA GLU A 43 6.91 -13.49 -4.24
C GLU A 43 7.79 -12.67 -5.19
N ILE A 44 8.63 -13.36 -5.95
CA ILE A 44 9.58 -12.76 -6.87
C ILE A 44 9.42 -13.36 -8.27
N ASP A 45 9.84 -12.61 -9.28
CA ASP A 45 9.92 -13.10 -10.66
C ASP A 45 11.24 -13.86 -10.91
N ASN A 46 11.29 -14.61 -12.01
CA ASN A 46 12.46 -15.36 -12.46
C ASN A 46 13.68 -14.45 -12.67
N GLU A 47 13.51 -13.29 -13.30
CA GLU A 47 14.63 -12.36 -13.53
C GLU A 47 15.19 -11.83 -12.21
N THR A 48 14.33 -11.53 -11.24
CA THR A 48 14.76 -11.07 -9.91
C THR A 48 15.46 -12.16 -9.11
N LYS A 49 15.15 -13.44 -9.34
CA LYS A 49 15.89 -14.56 -8.75
C LYS A 49 17.33 -14.65 -9.29
N ASP A 50 17.51 -14.41 -10.58
CA ASP A 50 18.85 -14.43 -11.19
C ASP A 50 19.69 -13.22 -10.76
N LEU A 51 19.04 -12.07 -10.54
CA LEU A 51 19.68 -10.92 -9.90
C LEU A 51 20.15 -11.25 -8.47
N LEU A 52 19.30 -11.88 -7.66
CA LEU A 52 19.66 -12.26 -6.28
C LEU A 52 20.87 -13.21 -6.25
N LYS A 53 20.96 -14.14 -7.21
CA LYS A 53 22.15 -14.99 -7.40
C LYS A 53 23.41 -14.19 -7.72
N SER A 54 23.30 -13.22 -8.62
CA SER A 54 24.45 -12.38 -9.00
C SER A 54 24.97 -11.52 -7.84
N LEU A 55 24.08 -11.16 -6.91
CA LEU A 55 24.40 -10.38 -5.71
C LEU A 55 24.85 -11.26 -4.52
N GLY A 56 24.86 -12.60 -4.67
CA GLY A 56 25.20 -13.53 -3.60
C GLY A 56 24.15 -13.64 -2.49
N MET A 57 22.90 -13.27 -2.77
CA MET A 57 21.77 -13.29 -1.82
C MET A 57 20.87 -14.51 -2.01
N ASP A 58 21.48 -15.69 -2.17
CA ASP A 58 20.79 -16.94 -2.49
C ASP A 58 20.03 -17.56 -1.32
N ASN A 59 20.39 -17.22 -0.08
CA ASN A 59 19.86 -17.85 1.12
C ASN A 59 18.59 -17.16 1.66
N LEU A 60 17.93 -16.33 0.87
CA LEU A 60 16.68 -15.68 1.25
C LEU A 60 15.48 -16.59 0.93
N PRO A 61 14.50 -16.74 1.84
CA PRO A 61 13.29 -17.50 1.57
C PRO A 61 12.38 -16.72 0.61
N VAL A 62 12.46 -17.08 -0.67
CA VAL A 62 11.70 -16.45 -1.77
C VAL A 62 10.91 -17.49 -2.54
N ASN A 63 9.69 -17.13 -2.94
CA ASN A 63 8.85 -17.96 -3.79
C ASN A 63 8.80 -17.35 -5.19
N VAL A 64 8.91 -18.18 -6.22
CA VAL A 64 8.91 -17.70 -7.61
C VAL A 64 7.51 -17.77 -8.18
N THR A 65 6.94 -16.62 -8.55
CA THR A 65 5.63 -16.54 -9.18
C THR A 65 5.75 -15.99 -10.59
N ALA A 66 5.06 -16.64 -11.54
CA ALA A 66 5.00 -16.14 -12.91
C ALA A 66 4.07 -14.93 -12.97
N VAL A 67 4.60 -13.76 -13.34
CA VAL A 67 3.83 -12.52 -13.43
C VAL A 67 2.77 -12.65 -14.53
N GLN A 68 1.50 -12.80 -14.14
CA GLN A 68 0.38 -12.65 -15.05
C GLN A 68 0.23 -11.16 -15.36
N ALA A 69 0.30 -10.77 -16.63
CA ALA A 69 0.06 -9.40 -17.04
C ALA A 69 -1.33 -8.96 -16.54
N TYR A 70 -1.36 -7.96 -15.64
CA TYR A 70 -2.60 -7.41 -15.14
C TYR A 70 -3.33 -6.73 -16.28
N THR A 71 -4.30 -7.43 -16.89
CA THR A 71 -5.19 -6.83 -17.87
C THR A 71 -6.06 -5.86 -17.10
N ARG A 72 -5.72 -4.56 -17.19
CA ARG A 72 -6.63 -3.51 -16.72
C ARG A 72 -7.96 -3.76 -17.42
N PRO A 73 -9.07 -3.96 -16.70
CA PRO A 73 -10.36 -4.02 -17.34
C PRO A 73 -10.53 -2.69 -18.08
N GLU A 74 -10.53 -2.78 -19.41
CA GLU A 74 -10.91 -1.69 -20.30
C GLU A 74 -12.17 -1.09 -19.69
N ARG A 75 -12.08 0.17 -19.26
CA ARG A 75 -13.26 0.92 -18.81
C ARG A 75 -14.09 1.12 -20.05
N LYS A 76 -14.90 0.11 -20.40
CA LYS A 76 -15.89 0.15 -21.46
C LYS A 76 -16.70 1.40 -21.17
N GLY A 77 -16.47 2.44 -21.96
CA GLY A 77 -17.05 3.76 -21.76
C GLY A 77 -18.54 3.56 -21.51
N ARG A 78 -19.03 4.09 -20.39
CA ARG A 78 -20.46 4.08 -20.10
C ARG A 78 -21.13 4.69 -21.34
N PHE A 79 -22.04 3.97 -21.98
CA PHE A 79 -22.77 4.48 -23.14
C PHE A 79 -23.48 5.76 -22.70
N VAL A 80 -23.02 6.92 -23.19
CA VAL A 80 -23.68 8.21 -23.00
C VAL A 80 -24.56 8.43 -24.23
N PRO A 81 -25.90 8.37 -24.09
CA PRO A 81 -26.80 8.71 -25.19
C PRO A 81 -26.51 10.15 -25.64
N GLY A 82 -26.19 10.35 -26.92
CA GLY A 82 -25.95 11.67 -27.50
C GLY A 82 -24.48 12.06 -27.75
N ALA A 83 -23.50 11.24 -27.37
CA ALA A 83 -22.09 11.45 -27.75
C ALA A 83 -21.84 11.01 -29.21
N GLY A 84 -22.45 11.73 -30.15
CA GLY A 84 -22.19 11.58 -31.58
C GLY A 84 -20.82 12.17 -31.96
N LYS A 85 -20.06 11.43 -32.78
CA LYS A 85 -18.85 11.91 -33.46
C LYS A 85 -19.17 13.20 -34.24
N ALA A 86 -18.38 14.24 -34.01
CA ALA A 86 -18.05 15.22 -35.04
C ALA A 86 -16.97 14.64 -35.97
#